data_AF-A0ABF7R061-F1
#
_entry.id   AF-A0ABF7R061-F1
#
_cell.length_a   1.000
_cell.length_b   1.000
_cell.length_c   1.000
_cell.angle_alpha   90.00
_cell.angle_beta   90.00
_cell.angle_gamma   90.00
#
_symmetry.space_group_name_H-M   'P 1'
#
loop_
_entity.id
_entity.type
_entity.pdbx_description
1 polymer ?
#
loop_
_entity_poly.entity_id
_entity_poly.type
_entity_poly.pdbx_seq_one_letter_code
_entity_poly.pdbx_strand_id
1 'polypeptide(L)'
;MGLAQPVITQQMVISELTKAGINRDIAIDLSYRYYKNELTYKDIEFLKENFDIKLEKVEALLQAEIKSVKTELDNKIDTKFNELDNKINTVENNLNSKIDTVENNLNTKIDTVENNLNNKIDTKFNELDNKIDVNKMELKSTLRLHGWMFGTLITLNIGIFLALMSLLVK
;
A
#
# COMPACT_ATOMS: atom_id res chain seq x y z
N MET A 1 -70.75 24.31 -36.07
CA MET A 1 -70.54 24.19 -37.52
C MET A 1 -69.51 25.24 -37.91
N GLY A 2 -68.31 24.83 -38.32
CA GLY A 2 -67.33 25.77 -38.87
C GLY A 2 -67.87 26.32 -40.19
N LEU A 3 -67.88 27.65 -40.34
CA LEU A 3 -68.29 28.29 -41.59
C LEU A 3 -67.37 27.78 -42.72
N ALA A 4 -67.96 27.40 -43.84
CA ALA A 4 -67.19 26.99 -45.02
C ALA A 4 -66.31 28.16 -45.45
N GLN A 5 -64.98 28.00 -45.35
CA GLN A 5 -64.06 29.00 -45.85
C GLN A 5 -64.17 29.03 -47.39
N PRO A 6 -64.27 30.23 -48.00
CA PRO A 6 -64.34 30.34 -49.44
C PRO A 6 -63.05 29.79 -50.06
N VAL A 7 -63.18 28.86 -51.00
CA VAL A 7 -62.05 28.32 -51.77
C VAL A 7 -61.61 29.38 -52.77
N ILE A 8 -60.55 30.12 -52.47
CA ILE A 8 -59.96 31.10 -53.39
C ILE A 8 -59.17 30.34 -54.44
N THR A 9 -59.56 30.38 -55.72
CA THR A 9 -58.84 29.72 -56.84
C THR A 9 -57.64 30.52 -57.35
N GLN A 10 -56.67 29.87 -57.99
CA GLN A 10 -55.50 30.55 -58.57
C GLN A 10 -55.94 31.64 -59.56
N GLN A 11 -56.97 31.34 -60.35
CA GLN A 11 -57.53 32.26 -61.33
C GLN A 11 -58.20 33.48 -60.68
N MET A 12 -58.83 33.31 -59.51
CA MET A 12 -59.39 34.43 -58.74
C MET A 12 -58.28 35.37 -58.26
N VAL A 13 -57.16 34.82 -57.78
CA VAL A 13 -56.00 35.61 -57.37
C VAL A 13 -55.40 36.37 -58.56
N ILE A 14 -55.20 35.70 -59.71
CA ILE A 14 -54.69 36.35 -60.94
C ILE A 14 -55.59 37.51 -61.36
N SER A 15 -56.91 37.29 -61.35
CA SER A 15 -57.91 38.30 -61.72
C SER A 15 -57.86 39.53 -60.82
N GLU A 16 -57.85 39.33 -59.50
CA GLU A 16 -57.81 40.43 -58.54
C GLU A 16 -56.47 41.20 -58.56
N LEU A 17 -55.34 40.50 -58.69
CA LEU A 17 -54.03 41.15 -58.84
C LEU A 17 -53.95 41.98 -60.13
N THR A 18 -54.47 41.45 -61.25
CA THR A 18 -54.50 42.18 -62.52
C THR A 18 -55.41 43.41 -62.44
N LYS A 19 -56.57 43.30 -61.76
CA LYS A 19 -57.47 44.45 -61.50
C LYS A 19 -56.82 45.52 -60.62
N ALA A 20 -55.97 45.11 -59.67
CA ALA A 20 -55.18 46.03 -58.85
C ALA A 20 -54.02 46.69 -59.63
N GLY A 21 -53.86 46.41 -60.93
CA GLY A 21 -52.86 47.02 -61.79
C GLY A 21 -51.52 46.27 -61.83
N ILE A 22 -51.43 45.07 -61.26
CA ILE A 22 -50.22 44.24 -61.32
C ILE A 22 -50.12 43.62 -62.72
N ASN A 23 -48.90 43.61 -63.28
CA ASN A 23 -48.62 42.96 -64.57
C ASN A 23 -49.09 41.49 -64.55
N ARG A 24 -49.71 41.03 -65.65
CA ARG A 24 -50.32 39.69 -65.73
C ARG A 24 -49.33 38.56 -65.45
N ASP A 25 -48.10 38.65 -65.93
CA ASP A 25 -47.08 37.62 -65.72
C ASP A 25 -46.63 37.58 -64.24
N ILE A 26 -46.52 38.76 -63.61
CA ILE A 26 -46.26 38.90 -62.17
C ILE A 26 -47.45 38.34 -61.36
N ALA A 27 -48.69 38.61 -61.78
CA ALA A 27 -49.89 38.08 -61.13
C ALA A 27 -49.96 36.55 -61.22
N ILE A 28 -49.55 35.96 -62.36
CA ILE A 28 -49.46 34.50 -62.52
C ILE A 28 -48.41 33.92 -61.58
N ASP A 29 -47.19 34.47 -61.57
CA ASP A 29 -46.10 34.03 -60.68
C ASP A 29 -46.49 34.12 -59.19
N LEU A 30 -47.04 35.26 -58.74
CA LEU A 30 -47.52 35.42 -57.36
C LEU A 30 -48.65 34.46 -57.01
N SER A 31 -49.62 34.27 -57.91
CA SER A 31 -50.71 33.32 -57.68
C SER A 31 -50.20 31.88 -57.60
N TYR A 32 -49.17 31.53 -58.38
CA TYR A 32 -48.57 30.20 -58.39
C TYR A 32 -47.86 29.92 -57.07
N ARG A 33 -47.04 30.86 -56.58
CA ARG A 33 -46.37 30.78 -55.27
C ARG A 33 -47.38 30.63 -54.13
N TYR A 34 -48.46 31.41 -54.15
CA TYR A 34 -49.55 31.32 -53.17
C TYR A 34 -50.25 29.95 -53.20
N TYR A 35 -50.53 29.40 -54.39
CA TYR A 35 -51.25 28.14 -54.53
C TYR A 35 -50.40 26.89 -54.26
N LYS A 36 -49.10 26.96 -54.54
CA LYS A 36 -48.15 25.86 -54.36
C LYS A 36 -47.44 25.89 -53.01
N ASN A 37 -47.70 26.90 -52.18
CA ASN A 37 -47.00 27.12 -50.91
C ASN A 37 -45.47 27.05 -51.09
N GLU A 38 -44.97 27.69 -52.14
CA GLU A 38 -43.53 27.72 -52.38
C GLU A 38 -42.85 28.52 -51.27
N LEU A 39 -41.87 27.90 -50.61
CA LEU A 39 -41.04 28.56 -49.62
C LEU A 39 -40.30 29.72 -50.27
N THR A 40 -40.40 30.89 -49.65
CA THR A 40 -39.61 32.04 -50.06
C THR A 40 -38.19 31.92 -49.53
N TYR A 41 -37.26 32.70 -50.09
CA TYR A 41 -35.90 32.82 -49.56
C TYR A 41 -35.90 33.18 -48.06
N LYS A 42 -36.81 34.07 -47.63
CA LYS A 42 -36.95 34.48 -46.23
C LYS A 42 -37.39 33.34 -45.31
N ASP A 43 -38.27 32.45 -45.79
CA ASP A 43 -38.70 31.30 -45.01
C ASP A 43 -37.54 30.30 -44.83
N ILE A 44 -36.74 30.09 -45.88
CA ILE A 44 -35.55 29.24 -45.82
C ILE A 44 -34.49 29.84 -44.89
N GLU A 45 -34.26 31.15 -44.97
CA GLU A 45 -33.34 31.89 -44.11
C GLU A 45 -33.77 31.78 -42.63
N PHE A 46 -35.06 32.00 -42.33
CA PHE A 46 -35.60 31.81 -40.99
C PHE A 46 -35.43 30.37 -40.47
N LEU A 47 -35.72 29.37 -41.31
CA LEU A 47 -35.52 27.96 -40.94
C LEU A 47 -34.05 27.67 -40.66
N LYS A 48 -33.14 28.16 -41.50
CA LYS A 48 -31.70 28.00 -41.33
C LYS A 48 -31.23 28.61 -40.00
N GLU A 49 -31.58 29.86 -39.73
CA GLU A 49 -31.25 30.51 -38.46
C GLU A 49 -31.78 29.73 -37.25
N ASN A 50 -33.03 29.24 -37.33
CA ASN A 50 -33.61 28.44 -36.26
C ASN A 50 -32.86 27.12 -36.04
N PHE A 51 -32.44 26.46 -37.11
CA PHE A 51 -31.65 25.23 -37.05
C PHE A 51 -30.25 25.48 -36.50
N ASP A 52 -29.57 26.53 -36.95
CA ASP A 52 -28.24 26.91 -36.49
C ASP A 52 -28.26 27.18 -34.97
N ILE A 53 -29.23 27.97 -34.49
CA ILE A 53 -29.41 28.23 -33.04
C ILE A 53 -29.66 26.94 -32.25
N LYS A 54 -30.49 26.03 -32.78
CA LYS A 54 -30.75 24.73 -32.12
C LYS A 54 -29.51 23.87 -32.08
N LEU A 55 -28.71 23.87 -33.15
CA LEU A 55 -27.48 23.09 -33.24
C LEU A 55 -26.44 23.61 -32.25
N GLU A 56 -26.24 24.93 -32.18
CA GLU A 56 -25.35 25.57 -31.19
C GLU A 56 -25.77 25.22 -29.76
N LYS A 57 -27.08 25.24 -29.47
CA LYS A 57 -27.59 24.88 -28.14
C LYS A 57 -27.32 23.40 -27.81
N VAL A 58 -27.50 22.50 -28.76
CA VAL A 58 -27.19 21.08 -28.59
C VAL A 58 -25.70 20.87 -28.35
N GLU A 59 -24.84 21.54 -29.11
CA GLU A 59 -23.39 21.47 -28.93
C GLU A 59 -22.98 21.96 -27.54
N ALA A 60 -23.50 23.11 -27.10
CA ALA A 60 -23.20 23.66 -25.79
C ALA A 60 -23.63 22.71 -24.64
N LEU A 61 -24.80 22.09 -24.76
CA LEU A 61 -25.29 21.11 -23.78
C LEU A 61 -24.40 19.86 -23.75
N LEU A 62 -24.02 19.32 -24.91
CA LEU A 62 -23.13 18.16 -24.99
C LEU A 62 -21.75 18.47 -24.40
N GLN A 63 -21.18 19.63 -24.69
CA GLN A 63 -19.90 20.04 -24.12
C GLN A 63 -19.99 20.20 -22.59
N ALA A 64 -21.10 20.72 -22.07
CA ALA A 64 -21.33 20.83 -20.63
C ALA A 64 -21.44 19.44 -19.97
N GLU A 65 -22.20 18.52 -20.57
CA GLU A 65 -22.36 17.14 -20.08
C GLU A 65 -21.02 16.39 -20.06
N ILE A 66 -20.23 16.50 -21.13
CA ILE A 66 -18.90 15.88 -21.22
C ILE A 66 -17.97 16.42 -20.12
N LYS A 67 -17.97 17.73 -19.87
CA LYS A 67 -17.18 18.34 -18.78
C LYS A 67 -17.64 17.86 -17.41
N SER A 68 -18.96 17.73 -17.20
CA SER A 68 -19.55 17.21 -15.96
C SER A 68 -19.10 15.77 -15.70
N VAL A 69 -19.28 14.88 -16.69
CA VAL A 69 -18.87 13.47 -16.60
C VAL A 69 -17.37 13.34 -16.38
N LYS A 70 -16.55 14.13 -17.07
CA LYS A 70 -15.09 14.14 -16.86
C LYS A 70 -14.75 14.50 -15.41
N THR A 71 -15.36 15.55 -14.88
CA THR A 71 -15.12 16.00 -13.50
C THR A 71 -15.55 14.95 -12.48
N GLU A 72 -16.70 14.30 -12.71
CA GLU A 72 -17.16 13.21 -11.84
C GLU A 72 -16.19 12.01 -11.87
N LEU A 73 -15.68 11.66 -13.04
CA LEU A 73 -14.71 10.57 -13.20
C LEU A 73 -13.39 10.89 -12.52
N ASP A 74 -12.85 12.10 -12.71
CA ASP A 74 -11.62 12.56 -12.06
C ASP A 74 -11.77 12.49 -10.52
N ASN A 75 -12.88 12.99 -9.96
CA ASN A 75 -13.17 12.91 -8.52
C ASN A 75 -13.28 11.46 -8.00
N LYS A 76 -13.91 10.55 -8.78
CA LYS A 76 -14.00 9.13 -8.44
C LYS A 76 -12.62 8.46 -8.43
N ILE A 77 -11.77 8.80 -9.39
CA ILE A 77 -10.39 8.30 -9.48
C ILE A 77 -9.60 8.77 -8.26
N ASP A 78 -9.63 10.07 -7.93
CA ASP A 78 -8.93 10.63 -6.77
C ASP A 78 -9.39 9.98 -5.46
N THR A 79 -10.70 9.78 -5.31
CA THR A 79 -11.25 9.08 -4.13
C THR A 79 -10.70 7.66 -4.03
N LYS A 80 -10.63 6.92 -5.15
CA LYS A 80 -10.11 5.56 -5.16
C LYS A 80 -8.60 5.49 -4.90
N PHE A 81 -7.83 6.45 -5.38
CA PHE A 81 -6.41 6.57 -5.03
C PHE A 81 -6.22 6.79 -3.54
N ASN A 82 -6.94 7.75 -2.94
CA ASN A 82 -6.87 7.99 -1.50
C ASN A 82 -7.28 6.77 -0.66
N GLU A 83 -8.32 6.03 -1.08
CA GLU A 83 -8.71 4.77 -0.43
C GLU A 83 -7.58 3.72 -0.51
N LEU A 84 -6.88 3.63 -1.65
CA LEU A 84 -5.80 2.69 -1.86
C LEU A 84 -4.56 3.04 -1.02
N ASP A 85 -4.17 4.32 -1.00
CA ASP A 85 -3.05 4.81 -0.18
C ASP A 85 -3.29 4.52 1.31
N ASN A 86 -4.51 4.76 1.80
CA ASN A 86 -4.88 4.43 3.18
C ASN A 86 -4.78 2.93 3.49
N LYS A 87 -5.15 2.07 2.53
CA LYS A 87 -4.98 0.61 2.68
C LYS A 87 -3.52 0.21 2.70
N ILE A 88 -2.69 0.80 1.84
CA ILE A 88 -1.24 0.55 1.79
C ILE A 88 -0.61 0.94 3.14
N ASN A 89 -0.89 2.15 3.63
CA ASN A 89 -0.38 2.62 4.93
C ASN A 89 -0.80 1.70 6.09
N THR A 90 -2.04 1.20 6.06
CA THR A 90 -2.53 0.26 7.07
C THR A 90 -1.77 -1.08 7.02
N VAL A 91 -1.51 -1.61 5.82
CA VAL A 91 -0.73 -2.84 5.65
C VAL A 91 0.71 -2.64 6.10
N GLU A 92 1.34 -1.54 5.72
CA GLU A 92 2.71 -1.20 6.11
C GLU A 92 2.87 -1.11 7.64
N ASN A 93 1.98 -0.37 8.30
CA ASN A 93 1.99 -0.26 9.76
C ASN A 93 1.81 -1.63 10.45
N ASN A 94 0.89 -2.46 9.95
CA ASN A 94 0.69 -3.80 10.48
C ASN A 94 1.90 -4.72 10.29
N LEU A 95 2.61 -4.60 9.16
CA LEU A 95 3.84 -5.35 8.90
C LEU A 95 4.97 -4.89 9.83
N ASN A 96 5.15 -3.59 10.00
CA ASN A 96 6.15 -3.03 10.92
C ASN A 96 5.90 -3.53 12.36
N SER A 97 4.67 -3.45 12.86
CA SER A 97 4.35 -3.96 14.21
C SER A 97 4.60 -5.47 14.36
N LYS A 98 4.37 -6.27 13.30
CA LYS A 98 4.69 -7.71 13.30
C LYS A 98 6.20 -7.95 13.34
N ILE A 99 6.98 -7.16 12.59
CA ILE A 99 8.44 -7.23 12.59
C ILE A 99 8.96 -6.91 13.99
N ASP A 100 8.53 -5.81 14.60
CA ASP A 100 8.94 -5.41 15.96
C ASP A 100 8.61 -6.51 16.99
N THR A 101 7.44 -7.13 16.86
CA THR A 101 7.03 -8.23 17.74
C THR A 101 7.95 -9.45 17.57
N VAL A 102 8.31 -9.81 16.34
CA VAL A 102 9.22 -10.92 16.07
C VAL A 102 10.62 -10.62 16.59
N GLU A 103 11.13 -9.40 16.38
CA GLU A 103 12.43 -8.95 16.87
C GLU A 103 12.52 -9.05 18.40
N ASN A 104 11.53 -8.49 19.11
CA ASN A 104 11.49 -8.57 20.57
C ASN A 104 11.44 -10.01 21.10
N ASN A 105 10.66 -10.88 20.43
CA ASN A 105 10.59 -12.29 20.79
C ASN A 105 11.91 -13.03 20.55
N LEU A 106 12.64 -12.69 19.48
CA LEU A 106 13.95 -13.26 19.20
C LEU A 106 14.99 -12.78 20.21
N ASN A 107 15.03 -11.49 20.53
CA ASN A 107 15.92 -10.95 21.56
C ASN A 107 15.70 -11.63 22.91
N THR A 108 14.45 -11.77 23.35
CA THR A 108 14.11 -12.47 24.61
C THR A 108 14.58 -13.93 24.60
N LYS A 109 14.46 -14.62 23.46
CA LYS A 109 14.94 -16.01 23.31
C LYS A 109 16.47 -16.08 23.38
N ILE A 110 17.16 -15.13 22.75
CA ILE A 110 18.63 -15.03 22.79
C ILE A 110 19.08 -14.82 24.23
N ASP A 111 18.50 -13.85 24.95
CA ASP A 111 18.83 -13.57 26.36
C ASP A 111 18.61 -14.81 27.25
N THR A 112 17.52 -15.54 27.00
CA THR A 112 17.20 -16.77 27.73
C THR A 112 18.25 -17.85 27.46
N VAL A 113 18.68 -18.02 26.21
CA VAL A 113 19.72 -19.00 25.84
C VAL A 113 21.07 -18.60 26.45
N GLU A 114 21.43 -17.33 26.37
CA GLU A 114 22.68 -16.79 26.94
C GLU A 114 22.74 -17.02 28.45
N ASN A 115 21.69 -16.66 29.18
CA ASN A 115 21.60 -16.91 30.63
C ASN A 115 21.70 -18.40 30.98
N ASN A 116 21.03 -19.26 30.21
CA ASN A 116 21.11 -20.70 30.42
C ASN A 116 22.51 -21.27 30.15
N LEU A 117 23.22 -20.74 29.15
CA LEU A 117 24.60 -21.13 28.87
C LEU A 117 25.54 -20.65 29.97
N ASN A 118 25.43 -19.40 30.40
CA ASN A 118 26.23 -18.85 31.50
C ASN A 118 26.05 -19.68 32.78
N ASN A 119 24.82 -19.98 33.18
CA ASN A 119 24.54 -20.82 34.35
C ASN A 119 25.16 -22.23 34.24
N LYS A 120 25.12 -22.85 33.04
CA LYS A 120 25.74 -24.15 32.81
C LYS A 120 27.27 -24.07 32.90
N ILE A 121 27.86 -23.01 32.35
CA ILE A 121 29.30 -22.75 32.40
C ILE A 121 29.73 -22.58 33.86
N ASP A 122 29.05 -21.73 34.63
CA ASP A 122 29.34 -21.48 36.05
C ASP A 122 29.23 -22.77 36.87
N THR A 123 28.19 -23.57 36.63
CA THR A 123 28.04 -24.89 37.28
C THR A 123 29.23 -25.79 36.98
N LYS A 124 29.70 -25.84 35.73
CA LYS A 124 30.85 -26.67 35.33
C LYS A 124 32.17 -26.15 35.89
N PHE A 125 32.37 -24.84 35.98
CA PHE A 125 33.51 -24.26 36.66
C PHE A 125 33.52 -24.63 38.15
N ASN A 126 32.40 -24.47 38.85
CA ASN A 126 32.28 -24.87 40.26
C ASN A 126 32.53 -26.37 40.49
N GLU A 127 32.02 -27.24 39.60
CA GLU A 127 32.32 -28.68 39.64
C GLU A 127 33.82 -28.95 39.45
N LEU A 128 34.49 -28.21 38.57
CA LEU A 128 35.91 -28.37 38.30
C LEU A 128 36.77 -27.87 39.47
N ASP A 129 36.46 -26.70 40.04
CA ASP A 129 37.15 -26.15 41.21
C ASP A 129 37.07 -27.10 42.40
N ASN A 130 35.88 -27.65 42.67
CA ASN A 130 35.70 -28.66 43.72
C ASN A 130 36.56 -29.91 43.50
N LYS A 131 36.66 -30.41 42.26
CA LYS A 131 37.54 -31.55 41.93
C LYS A 131 39.02 -31.21 42.13
N ILE A 132 39.42 -30.00 41.75
CA ILE A 132 40.80 -29.51 41.95
C ILE A 132 41.14 -29.45 43.44
N ASP A 133 40.24 -28.92 44.27
CA ASP A 133 40.43 -28.82 45.72
C ASP A 133 40.54 -30.19 46.38
N VAL A 134 39.66 -31.13 46.02
CA VAL A 134 39.73 -32.52 46.51
C VAL A 134 41.06 -33.16 46.13
N ASN A 135 41.47 -33.08 44.86
CA ASN A 135 42.74 -33.64 44.39
C ASN A 135 43.95 -33.00 45.11
N LYS A 136 43.89 -31.68 45.37
CA LYS A 136 44.93 -30.95 46.11
C LYS A 136 45.02 -31.42 47.57
N MET A 137 43.89 -31.66 48.22
CA MET A 137 43.83 -32.22 49.58
C MET A 137 44.41 -33.63 49.63
N GLU A 138 44.00 -34.49 48.69
CA GLU A 138 44.50 -35.86 48.56
C GLU A 138 46.02 -35.85 48.36
N LEU A 139 46.54 -35.10 47.38
CA LEU A 139 47.97 -34.98 47.14
C LEU A 139 48.74 -34.47 48.36
N LYS A 140 48.24 -33.44 49.05
CA LYS A 140 48.87 -32.91 50.28
C LYS A 140 48.90 -33.96 51.39
N SER A 141 47.84 -34.75 51.53
CA SER A 141 47.78 -35.84 52.51
C SER A 141 48.80 -36.94 52.20
N THR A 142 48.91 -37.34 50.93
CA THR A 142 49.86 -38.33 50.44
C THR A 142 51.29 -37.85 50.64
N LEU A 143 51.62 -36.61 50.28
CA LEU A 143 52.95 -36.03 50.50
C LEU A 143 53.30 -35.96 51.99
N ARG A 144 52.34 -35.62 52.86
CA ARG A 144 52.55 -35.61 54.32
C ARG A 144 52.86 -37.01 54.85
N LEU A 145 52.14 -38.04 54.40
CA LEU A 145 52.41 -39.44 54.77
C LEU A 145 53.80 -39.89 54.30
N HIS A 146 54.16 -39.61 53.05
CA HIS A 146 55.50 -39.92 52.54
C HIS A 146 56.59 -39.19 53.32
N GLY A 147 56.40 -37.90 53.63
CA GLY A 147 57.33 -37.14 54.46
C GLY A 147 57.51 -37.77 55.85
N TRP A 148 56.42 -38.21 56.48
CA TRP A 148 56.47 -38.95 57.76
C TRP A 148 57.24 -40.27 57.63
N MET A 149 56.96 -41.07 56.60
CA MET A 149 57.65 -42.35 56.35
C MET A 149 59.14 -42.17 56.07
N PHE A 150 59.53 -41.16 55.29
CA PHE A 150 60.94 -40.85 55.07
C PHE A 150 61.62 -40.39 56.35
N GLY A 151 60.94 -39.61 57.19
CA GLY A 151 61.44 -39.21 58.51
C GLY A 151 61.75 -40.41 59.41
N THR A 152 60.82 -41.37 59.52
CA THR A 152 61.05 -42.59 60.32
C THR A 152 62.13 -43.49 59.72
N LEU A 153 62.21 -43.59 58.39
CA LEU A 153 63.25 -44.33 57.71
C LEU A 153 64.64 -43.72 57.98
N ILE A 154 64.77 -42.39 57.89
CA ILE A 154 66.02 -41.68 58.18
C ILE A 154 66.44 -41.89 59.64
N THR A 155 65.53 -41.72 60.61
CA THR A 155 65.87 -41.88 62.04
C THR A 155 66.29 -43.31 62.38
N LEU A 156 65.62 -44.31 61.82
CA LEU A 156 66.02 -45.73 61.96
C LEU A 156 67.42 -45.99 61.40
N ASN A 157 67.71 -45.50 60.18
CA ASN A 157 69.03 -45.68 59.55
C ASN A 157 70.15 -45.00 60.36
N ILE A 158 69.93 -43.77 60.84
CA ILE A 158 70.89 -43.06 61.70
C ILE A 158 71.11 -43.82 63.02
N GLY A 159 70.03 -44.31 63.66
CA GLY A 159 70.12 -45.06 64.90
C GLY A 159 70.92 -46.36 64.75
N ILE A 160 70.69 -47.12 63.68
CA ILE A 160 71.46 -48.33 63.36
C ILE A 160 72.94 -47.98 63.13
N PHE A 161 73.23 -46.93 62.35
CA PHE A 161 74.60 -46.49 62.08
C PHE A 161 75.35 -46.11 63.37
N LEU A 162 74.73 -45.33 64.26
CA LEU A 162 75.33 -44.96 65.55
C LEU A 162 75.56 -46.18 66.45
N ALA A 163 74.63 -47.13 66.48
CA ALA A 163 74.78 -48.38 67.25
C ALA A 163 75.97 -49.21 66.72
N LEU A 164 76.10 -49.34 65.40
CA LEU A 164 77.24 -50.02 64.77
C LEU A 164 78.58 -49.33 65.07
N MET A 165 78.63 -48.00 64.99
CA MET A 165 79.83 -47.24 65.36
C MET A 165 80.24 -47.45 66.82
N SER A 166 79.27 -47.55 67.73
CA SER A 166 79.56 -47.80 69.15
C SER A 166 80.17 -49.19 69.43
N LEU A 167 79.91 -50.16 68.56
CA LEU A 167 80.51 -51.50 68.64
C LEU A 167 81.95 -51.53 68.12
N LEU A 168 82.31 -50.64 67.19
CA LEU A 168 83.66 -50.56 66.59
C LEU A 168 84.68 -49.80 67.46
N VAL A 169 84.23 -48.96 68.40
CA VAL A 169 85.08 -48.12 69.25
C VAL A 169 85.38 -48.78 70.62
N LYS A 170 85.01 -50.05 70.81
CA LYS A 170 85.42 -50.90 71.94
C LYS A 170 86.65 -51.73 71.59
#